data_AF-A0A838V0V3-F1
#
_entry.id   AF-A0A838V0V3-F1
#
_cell.length_a   1.000
_cell.length_b   1.000
_cell.length_c   1.000
_cell.angle_alpha   90.00
_cell.angle_beta   90.00
_cell.angle_gamma   90.00
#
_symmetry.space_group_name_H-M   'P 1'
#
loop_
_entity.id
_entity.type
_entity.pdbx_description
1 polymer ?
#
loop_
_entity_poly.entity_id
_entity_poly.type
_entity_poly.pdbx_seq_one_letter_code
_entity_poly.pdbx_strand_id
1 'polypeptide(L)' 'MSQPESASVATAPDIVAERYEVEQRVGQGGTALVYRCRDTHTQGIVALKLLR' A
#
# COMPACT_ATOMS: atom_id res chain seq x y z
N MET A 1 24.84 -29.05 -5.44
CA MET A 1 23.41 -28.79 -5.68
C MET A 1 22.74 -28.61 -4.33
N SER A 2 22.71 -27.39 -3.77
CA SER A 2 21.81 -26.97 -2.67
C SER A 2 21.84 -25.44 -2.63
N GLN A 3 20.96 -24.81 -3.40
CA GLN A 3 20.71 -23.38 -3.34
C GLN A 3 19.73 -23.14 -2.18
N PRO A 4 20.04 -22.28 -1.20
CA PRO A 4 19.09 -22.01 -0.12
C PRO A 4 17.89 -21.25 -0.68
N GLU A 5 16.71 -21.67 -0.23
CA GLU A 5 15.42 -21.12 -0.58
C GLU A 5 15.41 -19.61 -0.35
N SER A 6 15.16 -18.85 -1.42
CA SER A 6 14.90 -17.41 -1.33
C SER A 6 13.59 -17.21 -0.57
N ALA A 7 13.70 -17.12 0.76
CA ALA A 7 12.63 -16.61 1.59
C ALA A 7 12.37 -15.16 1.15
N SER A 8 11.34 -14.98 0.32
CA SER A 8 10.84 -13.66 -0.03
C SER A 8 10.39 -13.00 1.27
N VAL A 9 11.20 -12.07 1.78
CA VAL A 9 10.85 -11.25 2.93
C VAL A 9 9.70 -10.35 2.47
N ALA A 10 8.48 -10.83 2.65
CA ALA A 10 7.29 -10.02 2.42
C ALA A 10 7.37 -8.84 3.40
N THR A 11 7.80 -7.68 2.88
CA THR A 11 7.80 -6.44 3.64
C THR A 11 6.33 -6.14 3.96
N ALA A 12 6.03 -5.92 5.24
CA ALA A 12 4.67 -5.61 5.65
C ALA A 12 4.15 -4.40 4.86
N PRO A 13 2.89 -4.42 4.41
CA PRO A 13 2.35 -3.33 3.63
C PRO A 13 2.26 -2.06 4.48
N ASP A 14 2.47 -0.89 3.86
CA ASP A 14 2.29 0.39 4.52
C ASP A 14 0.81 0.58 4.89
N ILE A 15 0.51 0.63 6.19
CA ILE A 15 -0.84 0.86 6.70
C ILE A 15 -1.00 2.32 7.12
N VAL A 16 -1.88 3.05 6.45
CA VAL A 16 -2.22 4.43 6.80
C VAL A 16 -3.38 4.45 7.79
N ALA A 17 -3.22 5.22 8.87
CA ALA A 17 -4.23 5.39 9.92
C ALA A 17 -4.75 4.05 10.46
N GLU A 18 -3.87 3.04 10.56
CA GLU A 18 -4.17 1.70 11.07
C GLU A 18 -5.28 0.94 10.31
N ARG A 19 -5.70 1.44 9.13
CA ARG A 19 -6.87 0.92 8.40
C ARG A 19 -6.66 0.71 6.90
N TYR A 20 -5.86 1.55 6.26
CA TYR A 20 -5.78 1.53 4.80
C TYR A 20 -4.45 0.96 4.36
N GLU A 21 -4.50 -0.22 3.79
CA GLU A 21 -3.34 -0.90 3.22
C GLU A 21 -3.00 -0.27 1.86
N VAL A 22 -1.81 0.29 1.71
CA VAL A 22 -1.37 0.90 0.46
C VAL A 22 -0.96 -0.19 -0.53
N GLU A 23 -1.66 -0.27 -1.67
CA GLU A 23 -1.32 -1.23 -2.72
C GLU A 23 -0.41 -0.62 -3.78
N GLN A 24 -0.76 0.59 -4.25
CA GLN A 24 -0.02 1.24 -5.33
C GLN A 24 -0.27 2.74 -5.35
N ARG A 25 0.74 3.53 -5.69
CA ARG A 25 0.54 4.92 -6.09
C ARG A 25 -0.12 4.99 -7.48
N VAL A 26 -1.24 5.72 -7.58
CA VAL A 26 -2.01 5.86 -8.81
C VAL A 26 -2.02 7.27 -9.38
N GLY A 27 -1.59 8.26 -8.61
CA GLY A 27 -1.53 9.64 -9.11
C GLY A 27 -0.65 10.57 -8.28
N GLN A 28 -0.31 11.70 -8.88
CA GLN A 28 0.30 12.85 -8.22
C GLN A 28 -0.27 14.13 -8.83
N GLY A 29 -0.70 15.06 -7.97
CA GLY A 29 -0.96 16.44 -8.33
C GLY A 29 0.09 17.38 -7.72
N GLY A 30 -0.06 18.68 -7.96
CA GLY A 30 0.85 19.69 -7.39
C GLY A 30 0.91 19.63 -5.86
N THR A 31 -0.23 19.36 -5.21
CA THR A 31 -0.37 19.43 -3.74
C THR A 31 -0.53 18.07 -3.05
N ALA A 32 -0.68 16.98 -3.80
CA ALA A 32 -1.06 15.70 -3.21
C ALA A 32 -0.52 14.48 -3.97
N LEU A 33 -0.39 13.37 -3.25
CA LEU A 33 -0.18 12.03 -3.80
C LEU A 33 -1.48 11.23 -3.66
N VAL A 34 -1.79 10.39 -4.66
CA VAL A 34 -2.98 9.53 -4.63
C VAL A 34 -2.55 8.07 -4.72
N TYR A 35 -3.06 7.26 -3.80
CA TYR A 35 -2.80 5.84 -3.69
C TYR A 35 -4.08 5.04 -3.84
N ARG A 36 -4.00 3.88 -4.49
CA ARG A 36 -4.99 2.82 -4.38
C ARG A 36 -4.68 2.04 -3.10
N CYS A 37 -5.70 1.85 -2.28
CA CYS A 37 -5.60 1.17 -1.01
C CYS A 37 -6.72 0.15 -0.85
N ARG A 38 -6.48 -0.87 -0.03
CA ARG A 38 -7.53 -1.73 0.51
C ARG A 38 -7.92 -1.20 1.89
N ASP A 39 -9.20 -0.91 2.08
CA ASP A 39 -9.76 -0.63 3.40
C ASP A 39 -9.92 -1.95 4.17
N THR A 40 -9.17 -2.14 5.26
CA THR A 40 -9.19 -3.41 6.01
C THR A 40 -10.51 -3.63 6.76
N HIS A 41 -11.32 -2.59 6.99
CA HIS A 41 -12.60 -2.74 7.68
C HIS A 41 -13.71 -3.17 6.72
N THR A 42 -13.75 -2.58 5.53
CA THR A 42 -14.80 -2.85 4.53
C THR A 42 -14.37 -3.83 3.44
N GLN A 43 -13.08 -4.15 3.39
CA GLN A 43 -12.43 -4.96 2.35
C GLN A 43 -12.54 -4.35 0.94
N GLY A 44 -12.94 -3.07 0.84
CA GLY A 44 -13.13 -2.36 -0.41
C GLY A 44 -11.86 -1.69 -0.93
N ILE A 45 -11.81 -1.49 -2.25
CA ILE A 45 -10.77 -0.69 -2.90
C ILE A 45 -11.15 0.78 -2.82
N VAL A 46 -10.26 1.59 -2.25
CA VAL A 46 -10.45 3.03 -2.07
C VAL A 46 -9.24 3.81 -2.59
N ALA A 47 -9.44 5.09 -2.87
CA ALA A 47 -8.35 6.02 -3.18
C ALA A 47 -8.02 6.88 -1.96
N LEU A 48 -6.77 6.86 -1.49
CA LEU A 48 -6.27 7.78 -0.48
C LEU A 48 -5.53 8.95 -1.13
N LYS A 49 -5.94 10.17 -0.79
CA LYS A 49 -5.26 11.41 -1.20
C LYS A 49 -4.50 12.00 -0.02
N LEU A 50 -3.17 11.91 -0.05
CA LEU A 50 -2.29 12.48 0.97
C LEU A 50 -1.91 13.91 0.55
N LEU A 51 -2.25 14.87 1.41
CA LEU A 51 -1.85 16.27 1.27
C LEU A 51 -0.47 16.46 1.91
N ARG A 52 0.33 17.38 1.36
CA ARG A 52 1.60 17.82 1.97
C ARG A 52 1.37 19.01 2.88
#